data_AF-A0A1I6VMI2-F1
#
_entry.id   AF-A0A1I6VMI2-F1
#
_cell.length_a   1.000
_cell.length_b   1.000
_cell.length_c   1.000
_cell.angle_alpha   90.00
_cell.angle_beta   90.00
_cell.angle_gamma   90.00
#
_symmetry.space_group_name_H-M   'P 1'
#
loop_
_entity.id
_entity.type
_entity.pdbx_description
1 polymer ?
#
loop_
_entity_poly.entity_id
_entity_poly.type
_entity_poly.pdbx_seq_one_letter_code
_entity_poly.pdbx_strand_id
1 'polypeptide(L)'
;MNEMYVLLIGQVVLFLFGTIYAIRQSEQTKENEPLPLFIRLLLTFSLTGAAIWMWIQDPATPYRQWVAIGMILSTIGDLFMAGLIPFGQRLIGGMVTFAIAHCLYVTAFLETGISWNGLYIGLAGYGLFLIIGWFFFIRNHKQDRLFTIGALVYGLWVGGMACFAFALAYLNQDIWWIPALGGFLFVISDFIIGITDIGGRNVKYNPLLVWATYVGAQMCIIYVGI
;
A
#
# COMPACT_ATOMS: atom_id res chain seq x y z
N MET A 1 9.33 -9.52 22.10
CA MET A 1 9.18 -10.28 20.83
C MET A 1 7.81 -10.96 20.72
N ASN A 2 7.34 -11.76 21.68
CA ASN A 2 6.04 -12.46 21.57
C ASN A 2 4.82 -11.59 21.25
N GLU A 3 4.74 -10.36 21.77
CA GLU A 3 3.58 -9.48 21.58
C GLU A 3 3.37 -9.05 20.12
N MET A 4 4.45 -8.80 19.37
CA MET A 4 4.35 -8.38 17.96
C MET A 4 3.93 -9.54 17.06
N TYR A 5 4.39 -10.76 17.34
CA TYR A 5 3.91 -11.95 16.64
C TYR A 5 2.43 -12.20 16.90
N VAL A 6 1.98 -12.04 18.16
CA VAL A 6 0.55 -12.15 18.51
C VAL A 6 -0.27 -11.09 17.78
N LEU A 7 0.20 -9.84 17.71
CA LEU A 7 -0.48 -8.77 16.99
C LEU A 7 -0.55 -9.04 15.48
N LEU A 8 0.56 -9.44 14.87
CA LEU A 8 0.63 -9.82 13.44
C LEU A 8 -0.35 -10.96 13.13
N ILE A 9 -0.32 -12.04 13.92
CA ILE A 9 -1.23 -13.18 13.76
C ILE A 9 -2.69 -12.70 13.93
N GLY A 10 -2.96 -11.87 14.93
CA GLY A 10 -4.28 -11.28 15.16
C GLY A 10 -4.77 -10.46 13.96
N GLN A 11 -3.91 -9.66 13.35
CA GLN A 11 -4.22 -8.89 12.14
C GLN A 11 -4.51 -9.79 10.93
N VAL A 12 -3.70 -10.83 10.73
CA VAL A 12 -3.91 -11.81 9.66
C VAL A 12 -5.24 -12.54 9.84
N VAL A 13 -5.54 -13.02 11.06
CA VAL A 13 -6.82 -13.68 11.37
C VAL A 13 -7.99 -12.73 11.18
N LEU A 14 -7.88 -11.49 11.64
CA LEU A 14 -8.91 -10.46 11.47
C LEU A 14 -9.16 -10.15 9.99
N PHE A 15 -8.11 -10.04 9.19
CA PHE A 15 -8.20 -9.86 7.74
C PHE A 15 -8.92 -11.05 7.08
N LEU A 16 -8.49 -12.29 7.36
CA LEU A 16 -9.10 -13.50 6.80
C LEU A 16 -10.58 -13.62 7.16
N PHE A 17 -10.94 -13.34 8.42
CA PHE A 17 -12.34 -13.32 8.86
C PHE A 17 -13.16 -12.30 8.07
N GLY A 18 -12.64 -11.09 7.90
CA GLY A 18 -13.28 -10.05 7.11
C GLY A 18 -13.41 -10.40 5.63
N THR A 19 -12.40 -11.03 5.05
CA THR A 19 -12.42 -11.51 3.66
C THR A 19 -13.49 -12.58 3.46
N ILE A 20 -13.57 -13.58 4.34
CA ILE A 20 -14.59 -14.64 4.25
C ILE A 20 -15.99 -14.03 4.35
N TYR A 21 -16.19 -13.08 5.28
CA TYR A 21 -17.46 -12.38 5.43
C TYR A 21 -17.83 -11.60 4.14
N ALA A 22 -16.89 -10.81 3.62
CA ALA A 22 -17.13 -9.99 2.43
C ALA A 22 -17.34 -10.82 1.16
N ILE A 23 -16.67 -11.98 1.01
CA ILE A 23 -16.93 -12.91 -0.11
C ILE A 23 -18.35 -13.43 -0.05
N ARG A 24 -18.82 -13.88 1.13
CA ARG A 24 -20.20 -14.36 1.30
C ARG A 24 -21.21 -13.27 0.98
N GLN A 25 -20.96 -12.05 1.45
CA GLN A 25 -21.83 -10.91 1.15
C GLN A 25 -21.82 -10.58 -0.35
N SER A 26 -20.65 -10.60 -1.00
CA SER A 26 -20.52 -10.37 -2.44
C SER A 26 -21.30 -11.39 -3.27
N GLU A 27 -21.32 -12.66 -2.84
CA GLU A 27 -22.11 -13.70 -3.49
C GLU A 27 -23.62 -13.48 -3.33
N GLN A 28 -24.05 -12.93 -2.19
CA GLN A 28 -25.46 -12.61 -1.91
C GLN A 28 -25.93 -11.38 -2.69
N THR A 29 -25.15 -10.30 -2.71
CA THR A 29 -25.50 -9.04 -3.37
C THR A 29 -25.21 -9.05 -4.86
N LYS A 30 -24.37 -10.00 -5.33
CA LYS A 30 -23.81 -10.04 -6.69
C LYS A 30 -22.95 -8.82 -7.03
N GLU A 31 -22.52 -8.08 -6.02
CA GLU A 31 -21.62 -6.93 -6.13
C GLU A 31 -20.31 -7.23 -5.40
N ASN A 32 -19.21 -6.57 -5.78
CA ASN A 32 -17.95 -6.75 -5.08
C ASN A 32 -17.95 -5.95 -3.77
N GLU A 33 -18.23 -6.60 -2.65
CA GLU A 33 -18.27 -5.96 -1.35
C GLU A 33 -16.85 -5.75 -0.79
N PRO A 34 -16.56 -4.57 -0.19
CA PRO A 34 -15.32 -4.36 0.52
C PRO A 34 -15.30 -5.08 1.86
N LEU A 35 -14.13 -5.08 2.51
CA LEU A 35 -14.03 -5.47 3.91
C LEU A 35 -15.00 -4.62 4.77
N PRO A 36 -15.66 -5.22 5.78
CA PRO A 36 -16.48 -4.47 6.72
C PRO A 36 -15.75 -3.26 7.28
N LEU A 37 -16.43 -2.11 7.38
CA LEU A 37 -15.81 -0.85 7.81
C LEU A 37 -15.07 -1.01 9.14
N PHE A 38 -15.69 -1.65 10.11
CA PHE A 38 -15.06 -1.91 11.42
C PHE A 38 -13.76 -2.71 11.31
N ILE A 39 -13.70 -3.72 10.44
CA ILE A 39 -12.49 -4.52 10.21
C ILE A 39 -11.41 -3.68 9.56
N ARG A 40 -11.76 -2.85 8.55
CA ARG A 40 -10.82 -1.93 7.92
C ARG A 40 -10.19 -0.98 8.93
N LEU A 41 -11.00 -0.39 9.81
CA LEU A 41 -10.54 0.50 10.86
C LEU A 41 -9.63 -0.21 11.87
N LEU A 42 -10.05 -1.38 12.37
CA LEU A 42 -9.21 -2.14 13.29
C LEU A 42 -7.87 -2.52 12.66
N LEU A 43 -7.85 -2.93 11.40
CA LEU A 43 -6.61 -3.26 10.70
C LEU A 43 -5.69 -2.04 10.57
N THR A 44 -6.17 -0.92 10.04
CA THR A 44 -5.31 0.28 9.86
C THR A 44 -4.80 0.84 11.19
N PHE A 45 -5.66 0.97 12.21
CA PHE A 45 -5.24 1.48 13.52
C PHE A 45 -4.28 0.50 14.23
N SER A 46 -4.49 -0.81 14.11
CA SER A 46 -3.56 -1.78 14.70
C SER A 46 -2.21 -1.82 13.98
N LEU A 47 -2.17 -1.66 12.64
CA LEU A 47 -0.91 -1.57 11.88
C LEU A 47 -0.14 -0.30 12.24
N THR A 48 -0.84 0.82 12.40
CA THR A 48 -0.22 2.07 12.87
C THR A 48 0.26 1.96 14.31
N GLY A 49 -0.52 1.32 15.18
CA GLY A 49 -0.09 0.98 16.53
C GLY A 49 1.16 0.10 16.54
N ALA A 50 1.24 -0.90 15.67
CA ALA A 50 2.41 -1.75 15.50
C ALA A 50 3.65 -0.95 15.05
N ALA A 51 3.51 -0.06 14.07
CA ALA A 51 4.60 0.78 13.58
C ALA A 51 5.13 1.73 14.67
N ILE A 52 4.24 2.39 15.40
CA ILE A 52 4.61 3.26 16.53
C ILE A 52 5.29 2.44 17.63
N TRP A 53 4.75 1.26 17.95
CA TRP A 53 5.35 0.38 18.95
C TRP A 53 6.78 -0.02 18.55
N MET A 54 6.98 -0.46 17.30
CA MET A 54 8.30 -0.81 16.80
C MET A 54 9.30 0.34 16.85
N TRP A 55 8.85 1.56 16.57
CA TRP A 55 9.66 2.76 16.72
C TRP A 55 10.03 3.03 18.19
N ILE A 56 9.09 2.94 19.13
CA ILE A 56 9.36 3.18 20.55
C ILE A 56 10.35 2.16 21.13
N GLN A 57 10.32 0.91 20.65
CA GLN A 57 11.27 -0.13 21.09
C GLN A 57 12.70 0.13 20.61
N ASP A 58 12.88 0.87 19.51
CA ASP A 58 14.20 1.25 19.01
C ASP A 58 14.17 2.64 18.36
N PRO A 59 14.12 3.71 19.18
CA PRO A 59 13.94 5.08 18.68
C PRO A 59 15.15 5.59 17.89
N ALA A 60 16.31 4.96 18.06
CA ALA A 60 17.55 5.34 17.39
C ALA A 60 17.58 4.89 15.92
N THR A 61 16.74 3.93 15.53
CA THR A 61 16.67 3.43 14.14
C THR A 61 15.78 4.34 13.28
N PRO A 62 16.36 5.15 12.37
CA PRO A 62 15.59 6.17 11.66
C PRO A 62 14.51 5.58 10.73
N TYR A 63 14.76 4.39 10.17
CA TYR A 63 13.77 3.64 9.39
C TYR A 63 12.42 3.53 10.10
N ARG A 64 12.42 3.13 11.37
CA ARG A 64 11.19 2.87 12.14
C ARG A 64 10.44 4.15 12.44
N GLN A 65 11.16 5.25 12.69
CA GLN A 65 10.56 6.58 12.88
C GLN A 65 9.78 7.01 11.64
N TRP A 66 10.43 6.98 10.47
CA TRP A 66 9.82 7.41 9.22
C TRP A 66 8.66 6.50 8.80
N VAL A 67 8.77 5.18 9.00
CA VAL A 67 7.68 4.24 8.78
C VAL A 67 6.50 4.52 9.73
N ALA A 68 6.73 4.80 11.01
CA ALA A 68 5.65 5.11 11.95
C ALA A 68 4.90 6.39 11.56
N ILE A 69 5.61 7.45 11.19
CA ILE A 69 4.97 8.70 10.72
C ILE A 69 4.24 8.46 9.39
N GLY A 70 4.83 7.68 8.48
CA GLY A 70 4.19 7.24 7.24
C GLY A 70 2.88 6.50 7.49
N MET A 71 2.86 5.57 8.44
CA MET A 71 1.67 4.78 8.79
C MET A 71 0.55 5.63 9.40
N ILE A 72 0.88 6.67 10.17
CA ILE A 72 -0.11 7.64 10.64
C ILE A 72 -0.79 8.33 9.44
N LEU A 73 -0.01 8.78 8.45
CA LEU A 73 -0.56 9.37 7.23
C LEU A 73 -1.34 8.37 6.37
N SER A 74 -0.87 7.12 6.26
CA SER A 74 -1.60 6.05 5.58
C SER A 74 -2.96 5.79 6.26
N THR A 75 -3.02 5.85 7.59
CA THR A 75 -4.29 5.73 8.34
C THR A 75 -5.24 6.86 7.97
N ILE A 76 -4.73 8.10 7.90
CA ILE A 76 -5.55 9.24 7.46
C ILE A 76 -6.07 9.02 6.02
N GLY A 77 -5.23 8.47 5.14
CA GLY A 77 -5.64 8.06 3.80
C GLY A 77 -6.74 7.00 3.79
N ASP A 78 -6.64 5.98 4.64
CA ASP A 78 -7.69 4.99 4.83
C ASP A 78 -9.01 5.62 5.30
N LEU A 79 -8.94 6.63 6.17
CA LEU A 79 -10.14 7.36 6.63
C LEU A 79 -10.79 8.19 5.52
N PHE A 80 -10.00 8.80 4.62
CA PHE A 80 -10.52 9.44 3.41
C PHE A 80 -11.18 8.41 2.48
N MET A 81 -10.51 7.28 2.22
CA MET A 81 -11.02 6.20 1.37
C MET A 81 -12.30 5.57 1.93
N ALA A 82 -12.39 5.44 3.25
CA ALA A 82 -13.59 4.98 3.95
C ALA A 82 -14.75 5.99 3.93
N GLY A 83 -14.49 7.25 3.55
CA GLY A 83 -15.48 8.33 3.55
C GLY A 83 -15.79 8.87 4.94
N LEU A 84 -14.93 8.64 5.92
CA LEU A 84 -15.08 9.15 7.28
C LEU A 84 -14.62 10.61 7.40
N ILE A 85 -13.65 11.01 6.57
CA ILE A 85 -13.25 12.41 6.43
C ILE A 85 -13.91 12.98 5.17
N PRO A 86 -14.75 14.03 5.28
CA PRO A 86 -15.41 14.61 4.13
C PRO A 86 -14.40 15.33 3.23
N PHE A 87 -14.23 14.84 2.01
CA PHE A 87 -13.42 15.45 0.97
C PHE A 87 -14.08 15.21 -0.38
N GLY A 88 -14.00 16.19 -1.29
CA GLY A 88 -14.79 16.21 -2.53
C GLY A 88 -14.83 14.87 -3.26
N GLN A 89 -13.67 14.23 -3.43
CA GLN A 89 -13.56 12.85 -3.91
C GLN A 89 -12.69 12.02 -2.96
N ARG A 90 -13.27 10.94 -2.41
CA ARG A 90 -12.61 10.03 -1.45
C ARG A 90 -11.26 9.51 -1.96
N LEU A 91 -11.22 9.10 -3.23
CA LEU A 91 -10.01 8.60 -3.88
C LEU A 91 -8.89 9.65 -3.91
N ILE A 92 -9.21 10.89 -4.25
CA ILE A 92 -8.20 11.97 -4.30
C ILE A 92 -7.63 12.24 -2.91
N GLY A 93 -8.49 12.32 -1.88
CA GLY A 93 -8.04 12.50 -0.49
C GLY A 93 -7.10 11.39 -0.03
N GLY A 94 -7.45 10.14 -0.35
CA GLY A 94 -6.60 8.97 -0.11
C GLY A 94 -5.27 9.06 -0.86
N MET A 95 -5.29 9.25 -2.19
CA MET A 95 -4.09 9.31 -3.02
C MET A 95 -3.10 10.40 -2.56
N VAL A 96 -3.58 11.58 -2.18
CA VAL A 96 -2.72 12.67 -1.70
C VAL A 96 -2.02 12.28 -0.39
N THR A 97 -2.77 11.75 0.58
CA THR A 97 -2.20 11.34 1.87
C THR A 97 -1.28 10.14 1.76
N PHE A 98 -1.62 9.16 0.93
CA PHE A 98 -0.73 8.04 0.60
C PHE A 98 0.53 8.49 -0.12
N ALA A 99 0.46 9.44 -1.05
CA ALA A 99 1.65 9.97 -1.72
C ALA A 99 2.62 10.59 -0.71
N ILE A 100 2.13 11.34 0.28
CA ILE A 100 2.95 11.90 1.36
C ILE A 100 3.51 10.77 2.25
N ALA A 101 2.71 9.76 2.59
CA ALA A 101 3.19 8.59 3.32
C ALA A 101 4.32 7.86 2.57
N HIS A 102 4.19 7.70 1.24
CA HIS A 102 5.24 7.14 0.39
C HIS A 102 6.51 7.98 0.39
N CYS A 103 6.44 9.31 0.48
CA CYS A 103 7.64 10.14 0.69
C CYS A 103 8.38 9.70 1.95
N LEU A 104 7.66 9.47 3.04
CA LEU A 104 8.25 9.10 4.34
C LEU A 104 8.84 7.69 4.27
N TYR A 105 8.20 6.74 3.59
CA TYR A 105 8.81 5.42 3.35
C TYR A 105 10.06 5.51 2.50
N VAL A 106 10.07 6.34 1.45
CA VAL A 106 11.29 6.59 0.65
C VAL A 106 12.40 7.19 1.52
N THR A 107 12.08 8.14 2.40
CA THR A 107 13.05 8.67 3.37
C THR A 107 13.59 7.58 4.30
N ALA A 108 12.72 6.70 4.82
CA ALA A 108 13.13 5.54 5.61
C ALA A 108 14.14 4.66 4.85
N PHE A 109 13.88 4.39 3.57
CA PHE A 109 14.75 3.57 2.73
C PHE A 109 16.09 4.27 2.45
N LEU A 110 16.05 5.57 2.15
CA LEU A 110 17.24 6.38 1.89
C LEU A 110 18.17 6.47 3.11
N GLU A 111 17.63 6.70 4.30
CA GLU A 111 18.43 6.79 5.53
C GLU A 111 18.99 5.44 5.96
N THR A 112 18.32 4.34 5.60
CA THR A 112 18.86 2.98 5.79
C THR A 112 19.97 2.66 4.78
N GLY A 113 19.95 3.31 3.62
CA GLY A 113 20.94 3.17 2.56
C GLY A 113 20.41 2.35 1.37
N ILE A 114 20.61 2.89 0.17
CA ILE A 114 20.16 2.26 -1.08
C ILE A 114 21.29 2.06 -2.07
N SER A 115 21.13 1.11 -2.99
CA SER A 115 22.01 0.97 -4.15
C SER A 115 21.45 1.75 -5.33
N TRP A 116 22.23 2.70 -5.87
CA TRP A 116 21.86 3.41 -7.11
C TRP A 116 21.73 2.46 -8.31
N ASN A 117 22.58 1.43 -8.39
CA ASN A 117 22.45 0.39 -9.40
C ASN A 117 21.14 -0.40 -9.22
N GLY A 118 20.81 -0.76 -7.98
CA GLY A 118 19.52 -1.36 -7.64
C GLY A 118 18.34 -0.48 -8.03
N LEU A 119 18.45 0.85 -7.82
CA LEU A 119 17.41 1.80 -8.22
C LEU A 119 17.21 1.82 -9.74
N TYR A 120 18.28 1.84 -10.54
CA TYR A 120 18.16 1.81 -12.00
C TYR A 120 17.54 0.49 -12.51
N ILE A 121 17.89 -0.64 -11.91
CA ILE A 121 17.26 -1.94 -12.21
C ILE A 121 15.77 -1.90 -11.86
N GLY A 122 15.44 -1.37 -10.68
CA GLY A 122 14.06 -1.16 -10.24
C GLY A 122 13.28 -0.27 -11.21
N LEU A 123 13.85 0.86 -11.61
CA LEU A 123 13.25 1.78 -12.57
C LEU A 123 12.98 1.12 -13.92
N ALA A 124 13.89 0.29 -14.41
CA ALA A 124 13.68 -0.47 -15.64
C ALA A 124 12.54 -1.49 -15.48
N GLY A 125 12.53 -2.27 -14.40
CA GLY A 125 11.52 -3.30 -14.14
C GLY A 125 10.13 -2.74 -13.88
N TYR A 126 10.00 -1.87 -12.86
CA TYR A 126 8.73 -1.22 -12.52
C TYR A 126 8.28 -0.25 -13.60
N GLY A 127 9.21 0.47 -14.25
CA GLY A 127 8.88 1.35 -15.37
C GLY A 127 8.26 0.57 -16.53
N LEU A 128 8.85 -0.57 -16.92
CA LEU A 128 8.28 -1.43 -17.96
C LEU A 128 6.90 -1.96 -17.54
N PHE A 129 6.76 -2.43 -16.29
CA PHE A 129 5.48 -2.89 -15.75
C PHE A 129 4.40 -1.80 -15.81
N LEU A 130 4.71 -0.59 -15.37
CA LEU A 130 3.78 0.54 -15.38
C LEU A 130 3.43 0.98 -16.81
N ILE A 131 4.39 0.99 -17.74
CA ILE A 131 4.14 1.30 -19.15
C ILE A 131 3.15 0.29 -19.73
N ILE A 132 3.42 -1.01 -19.58
CA ILE A 132 2.53 -2.08 -20.06
C ILE A 132 1.16 -1.95 -19.39
N GLY A 133 1.14 -1.83 -18.07
CA GLY A 133 -0.06 -1.64 -17.27
C GLY A 133 -0.92 -0.47 -17.76
N TRP A 134 -0.29 0.66 -18.01
CA TRP A 134 -0.94 1.88 -18.48
C TRP A 134 -1.61 1.70 -19.84
N PHE A 135 -0.85 1.27 -20.85
CA PHE A 135 -1.35 1.23 -22.22
C PHE A 135 -2.42 0.15 -22.45
N PHE A 136 -2.32 -0.98 -21.75
CA PHE A 136 -3.23 -2.11 -21.97
C PHE A 136 -4.43 -2.13 -21.04
N PHE A 137 -4.28 -1.67 -19.78
CA PHE A 137 -5.30 -1.90 -18.76
C PHE A 137 -5.92 -0.62 -18.18
N ILE A 138 -5.13 0.43 -17.96
CA ILE A 138 -5.59 1.64 -17.22
C ILE A 138 -6.08 2.75 -18.16
N ARG A 139 -5.40 2.97 -19.31
CA ARG A 139 -5.68 4.12 -20.18
C ARG A 139 -7.11 4.05 -20.73
N ASN A 140 -7.94 4.99 -20.27
CA ASN A 140 -9.33 5.12 -20.68
C ASN A 140 -9.62 6.53 -21.21
N HIS A 141 -9.83 6.67 -22.52
CA HIS A 141 -10.09 7.97 -23.16
C HIS A 141 -11.47 8.56 -22.85
N LYS A 142 -12.36 7.80 -22.19
CA LYS A 142 -13.69 8.26 -21.78
C LYS A 142 -13.69 8.91 -20.40
N GLN A 143 -12.64 8.69 -19.61
CA GLN A 143 -12.49 9.26 -18.28
C GLN A 143 -12.07 10.74 -18.39
N ASP A 144 -12.32 11.51 -17.33
CA ASP A 144 -11.81 12.88 -17.24
C ASP A 144 -10.27 12.92 -17.36
N ARG A 145 -9.78 13.90 -18.12
CA ARG A 145 -8.36 14.03 -18.45
C ARG A 145 -7.51 14.32 -17.21
N LEU A 146 -8.01 15.13 -16.27
CA LEU A 146 -7.31 15.45 -15.03
C LEU A 146 -7.18 14.21 -14.17
N PHE A 147 -8.25 13.41 -14.09
CA PHE A 147 -8.27 12.17 -13.31
C PHE A 147 -7.30 11.13 -13.89
N THR A 148 -7.27 11.01 -15.21
CA THR A 148 -6.34 10.12 -15.92
C THR A 148 -4.88 10.54 -15.69
N ILE A 149 -4.56 11.84 -15.83
CA ILE A 149 -3.21 12.35 -15.57
C ILE A 149 -2.84 12.16 -14.10
N GLY A 150 -3.75 12.45 -13.17
CA GLY A 150 -3.54 12.24 -11.74
C GLY A 150 -3.19 10.78 -11.41
N ALA A 151 -3.94 9.83 -11.98
CA ALA A 151 -3.65 8.40 -11.83
C ALA A 151 -2.28 8.01 -12.40
N LEU A 152 -1.87 8.58 -13.55
CA LEU A 152 -0.55 8.33 -14.12
C LEU A 152 0.56 8.83 -13.21
N VAL A 153 0.47 10.09 -12.77
CA VAL A 153 1.47 10.71 -11.88
C VAL A 153 1.58 9.93 -10.58
N TYR A 154 0.44 9.56 -9.99
CA TYR A 154 0.41 8.78 -8.77
C TYR A 154 0.93 7.35 -8.97
N GLY A 155 0.59 6.67 -10.08
CA GLY A 155 1.13 5.35 -10.40
C GLY A 155 2.66 5.35 -10.56
N LEU A 156 3.21 6.38 -11.22
CA LEU A 156 4.66 6.60 -11.29
C LEU A 156 5.27 6.86 -9.91
N TRP A 157 4.57 7.58 -9.04
CA TRP A 157 5.00 7.85 -7.67
C TRP A 157 5.12 6.57 -6.84
N VAL A 158 4.07 5.74 -6.84
CA VAL A 158 4.04 4.45 -6.12
C VAL A 158 5.09 3.50 -6.68
N GLY A 159 5.23 3.43 -8.01
CA GLY A 159 6.31 2.68 -8.65
C GLY A 159 7.70 3.16 -8.25
N GLY A 160 7.90 4.48 -8.15
CA GLY A 160 9.13 5.08 -7.65
C GLY A 160 9.46 4.62 -6.24
N MET A 161 8.50 4.68 -5.31
CA MET A 161 8.67 4.16 -3.95
C MET A 161 9.07 2.68 -3.95
N ALA A 162 8.43 1.85 -4.77
CA ALA A 162 8.79 0.43 -4.90
C ALA A 162 10.21 0.22 -5.48
N CYS A 163 10.68 1.10 -6.37
CA CYS A 163 12.06 1.09 -6.84
C CYS A 163 13.04 1.37 -5.70
N PHE A 164 12.74 2.32 -4.79
CA PHE A 164 13.56 2.59 -3.62
C PHE A 164 13.57 1.40 -2.64
N ALA A 165 12.42 0.76 -2.42
CA ALA A 165 12.34 -0.45 -1.59
C ALA A 165 13.19 -1.60 -2.19
N PHE A 166 13.15 -1.78 -3.52
CA PHE A 166 14.02 -2.73 -4.20
C PHE A 166 15.50 -2.35 -4.11
N ALA A 167 15.84 -1.07 -4.27
CA ALA A 167 17.21 -0.58 -4.17
C ALA A 167 17.81 -0.78 -2.77
N LEU A 168 16.98 -0.64 -1.72
CA LEU A 168 17.31 -0.97 -0.33
C LEU A 168 17.64 -2.46 -0.18
N ALA A 169 16.77 -3.33 -0.69
CA ALA A 169 16.99 -4.79 -0.66
C ALA A 169 18.23 -5.22 -1.44
N TYR A 170 18.45 -4.62 -2.60
CA TYR A 170 19.61 -4.90 -3.44
C TYR A 170 20.93 -4.53 -2.76
N LEU A 171 20.96 -3.46 -1.96
CA LEU A 171 22.16 -3.08 -1.22
C LEU A 171 22.38 -3.97 0.01
N ASN A 172 21.35 -4.10 0.87
CA ASN A 172 21.52 -4.65 2.21
C ASN A 172 21.21 -6.15 2.31
N GLN A 173 20.56 -6.72 1.29
CA GLN A 173 20.22 -8.15 1.20
C GLN A 173 19.36 -8.65 2.38
N ASP A 174 19.21 -9.97 2.52
CA ASP A 174 18.53 -10.66 3.62
C ASP A 174 17.11 -10.14 3.92
N ILE A 175 16.88 -9.65 5.14
CA ILE A 175 15.57 -9.21 5.64
C ILE A 175 14.99 -8.04 4.83
N TRP A 176 15.83 -7.28 4.12
CA TRP A 176 15.40 -6.11 3.35
C TRP A 176 14.63 -6.46 2.09
N TRP A 177 14.63 -7.73 1.67
CA TRP A 177 13.70 -8.23 0.66
C TRP A 177 12.24 -8.16 1.10
N ILE A 178 11.96 -8.12 2.42
CA ILE A 178 10.59 -8.02 2.95
C ILE A 178 10.00 -6.64 2.59
N PRO A 179 10.59 -5.48 2.92
CA PRO A 179 10.12 -4.18 2.43
C PRO A 179 10.05 -4.06 0.90
N ALA A 180 10.94 -4.71 0.15
CA ALA A 180 10.86 -4.74 -1.32
C ALA A 180 9.60 -5.48 -1.81
N LEU A 181 9.26 -6.62 -1.19
CA LEU A 181 7.98 -7.28 -1.43
C LEU A 181 6.81 -6.37 -1.04
N GLY A 182 6.95 -5.59 0.05
CA GLY A 182 5.98 -4.58 0.44
C GLY A 182 5.75 -3.52 -0.65
N GLY A 183 6.83 -2.94 -1.18
CA GLY A 183 6.77 -1.99 -2.30
C GLY A 183 6.11 -2.59 -3.55
N PHE A 184 6.42 -3.84 -3.88
CA PHE A 184 5.77 -4.56 -4.97
C PHE A 184 4.26 -4.72 -4.74
N LEU A 185 3.85 -5.15 -3.54
CA LEU A 185 2.44 -5.32 -3.20
C LEU A 185 1.66 -3.99 -3.22
N PHE A 186 2.28 -2.88 -2.83
CA PHE A 186 1.69 -1.53 -3.00
C PHE A 186 1.43 -1.21 -4.48
N VAL A 187 2.39 -1.50 -5.35
CA VAL A 187 2.21 -1.31 -6.80
C VAL A 187 1.06 -2.16 -7.32
N ILE A 188 0.92 -3.42 -6.87
CA ILE A 188 -0.19 -4.29 -7.28
C ILE A 188 -1.54 -3.77 -6.76
N SER A 189 -1.63 -3.36 -5.50
CA SER A 189 -2.82 -2.74 -4.91
C SER A 189 -3.32 -1.58 -5.77
N ASP A 190 -2.43 -0.63 -6.05
CA ASP A 190 -2.80 0.61 -6.73
C ASP A 190 -2.98 0.39 -8.24
N PHE A 191 -2.33 -0.63 -8.79
CA PHE A 191 -2.59 -1.10 -10.15
C PHE A 191 -4.02 -1.65 -10.29
N ILE A 192 -4.52 -2.42 -9.32
CA ILE A 192 -5.90 -2.92 -9.32
C ILE A 192 -6.88 -1.73 -9.25
N ILE A 193 -6.64 -0.75 -8.38
CA ILE A 193 -7.45 0.48 -8.32
C ILE A 193 -7.41 1.20 -9.67
N GLY A 194 -6.24 1.34 -10.28
CA GLY A 194 -6.06 1.94 -11.60
C GLY A 194 -6.88 1.22 -12.68
N ILE A 195 -6.90 -0.10 -12.66
CA ILE A 195 -7.68 -0.91 -13.61
C ILE A 195 -9.19 -0.71 -13.42
N THR A 196 -9.67 -0.70 -12.18
CA THR A 196 -11.11 -0.69 -11.91
C THR A 196 -11.69 0.71 -11.96
N ASP A 197 -11.08 1.66 -11.26
CA ASP A 197 -11.67 2.98 -11.01
C ASP A 197 -11.34 3.98 -12.12
N ILE A 198 -10.20 3.79 -12.81
CA ILE A 198 -9.77 4.62 -13.95
C ILE A 198 -10.04 3.89 -15.27
N GLY A 199 -9.59 2.64 -15.37
CA GLY A 199 -9.74 1.79 -16.54
C GLY A 199 -11.17 1.32 -16.79
N GLY A 200 -12.05 1.42 -15.79
CA GLY A 200 -13.46 1.01 -15.88
C GLY A 200 -13.63 -0.49 -16.12
N ARG A 201 -12.65 -1.31 -15.74
CA ARG A 201 -12.68 -2.76 -15.92
C ARG A 201 -13.30 -3.43 -14.70
N ASN A 202 -14.12 -4.45 -14.91
CA ASN A 202 -14.66 -5.25 -13.82
C ASN A 202 -13.68 -6.36 -13.45
N VAL A 203 -13.07 -6.25 -12.26
CA VAL A 203 -12.25 -7.30 -11.66
C VAL A 203 -13.01 -7.92 -10.51
N LYS A 204 -13.13 -9.25 -10.48
CA LYS A 204 -13.88 -9.95 -9.42
C LYS A 204 -13.20 -9.74 -8.07
N TYR A 205 -13.98 -9.40 -7.04
CA TYR A 205 -13.50 -9.12 -5.68
C TYR A 205 -12.44 -8.01 -5.61
N ASN A 206 -12.50 -7.01 -6.50
CA ASN A 206 -11.49 -5.95 -6.55
C ASN A 206 -11.19 -5.27 -5.21
N PRO A 207 -12.16 -4.93 -4.33
CA PRO A 207 -11.83 -4.23 -3.11
C PRO A 207 -11.10 -5.16 -2.12
N LEU A 208 -11.37 -6.47 -2.17
CA LEU A 208 -10.68 -7.46 -1.34
C LEU A 208 -9.24 -7.69 -1.81
N LEU A 209 -9.01 -7.73 -3.13
CA LEU A 209 -7.66 -7.85 -3.67
C LEU A 209 -6.81 -6.62 -3.37
N VAL A 210 -7.39 -5.42 -3.47
CA VAL A 210 -6.75 -4.16 -3.05
C VAL A 210 -6.39 -4.24 -1.57
N TRP A 211 -7.34 -4.58 -0.69
CA TRP A 211 -7.06 -4.69 0.74
C TRP A 211 -6.05 -5.79 1.08
N ALA A 212 -6.06 -6.93 0.38
CA ALA A 212 -5.09 -8.02 0.61
C ALA A 212 -3.66 -7.57 0.30
N THR A 213 -3.48 -6.93 -0.85
CA THR A 213 -2.17 -6.45 -1.30
C THR A 213 -1.71 -5.25 -0.49
N TYR A 214 -2.61 -4.32 -0.17
CA TYR A 214 -2.33 -3.16 0.70
C TYR A 214 -1.92 -3.55 2.13
N VAL A 215 -2.70 -4.39 2.81
CA VAL A 215 -2.39 -4.83 4.18
C VAL A 215 -1.10 -5.65 4.19
N GLY A 216 -0.92 -6.55 3.22
CA GLY A 216 0.32 -7.29 3.06
C GLY A 216 1.52 -6.38 2.84
N ALA A 217 1.34 -5.31 2.06
CA ALA A 217 2.39 -4.33 1.80
C ALA A 217 2.81 -3.59 3.07
N GLN A 218 1.84 -3.09 3.84
CA GLN A 218 2.09 -2.44 5.12
C GLN A 218 2.77 -3.38 6.11
N MET A 219 2.28 -4.62 6.23
CA MET A 219 2.89 -5.62 7.10
C MET A 219 4.37 -5.85 6.74
N CYS A 220 4.70 -5.96 5.46
CA CYS A 220 6.07 -6.14 5.00
C CYS A 220 6.98 -4.96 5.37
N ILE A 221 6.50 -3.72 5.27
CA ILE A 221 7.29 -2.53 5.62
C ILE A 221 7.44 -2.38 7.14
N ILE A 222 6.38 -2.64 7.90
CA ILE A 222 6.35 -2.45 9.35
C ILE A 222 7.16 -3.55 10.04
N TYR A 223 6.84 -4.81 9.77
CA TYR A 223 7.34 -5.97 10.52
C TYR A 223 8.69 -6.50 10.02
N VAL A 224 9.44 -5.71 9.26
CA VAL A 224 10.80 -6.11 8.90
C VAL A 224 11.67 -6.21 10.17
N GLY A 225 12.32 -7.35 10.34
CA GLY A 225 13.26 -7.58 11.45
C GLY A 225 12.62 -7.90 12.81
N ILE A 226 11.35 -8.30 12.85
CA ILE A 226 10.77 -8.99 14.04
C ILE A 226 10.93 -10.50 13.97
#